data_AF-A0A2D4RZR7-F1
#
_entry.id   AF-A0A2D4RZR7-F1
#
_cell.length_a   1.000
_cell.length_b   1.000
_cell.length_c   1.000
_cell.angle_alpha   90.00
_cell.angle_beta   90.00
_cell.angle_gamma   90.00
#
_symmetry.space_group_name_H-M   'P 1'
#
loop_
_entity.id
_entity.type
_entity.pdbx_description
1 polymer ?
#
loop_
_entity_poly.entity_id
_entity_poly.type
_entity_poly.pdbx_seq_one_letter_code
_entity_poly.pdbx_strand_id
1 'polypeptide(L)'
;MFIVRWLGNLAQNYQRCFAIFGTGLTIFMIGIGLFYLSAKHYDAQPLLAELLTLIAILLFAIGIGTALVGYLSLTYYRWYIFFKKRKTSPRDQNDQQ
;
A
#
# COMPACT_ATOMS: atom_id res chain seq x y z
N MET A 1 15.08 -4.51 13.16
CA MET A 1 15.93 -3.97 12.06
C MET A 1 15.81 -4.74 10.73
N PHE A 2 15.16 -5.92 10.68
CA PHE A 2 15.06 -6.69 9.43
C PHE A 2 14.05 -6.11 8.43
N ILE A 3 12.83 -5.76 8.89
CA ILE A 3 11.80 -5.13 8.03
C ILE A 3 12.33 -3.84 7.37
N VAL A 4 12.97 -2.95 8.14
CA VAL A 4 13.48 -1.67 7.63
C VAL A 4 14.64 -1.83 6.64
N ARG A 5 15.52 -2.83 6.81
CA ARG A 5 16.55 -3.17 5.81
C ARG A 5 15.96 -3.81 4.56
N TRP A 6 14.96 -4.68 4.74
CA TRP A 6 14.27 -5.35 3.64
C TRP A 6 13.46 -4.36 2.78
N LEU A 7 12.74 -3.44 3.43
CA LEU A 7 12.00 -2.36 2.77
C LEU A 7 12.94 -1.36 2.08
N GLY A 8 14.10 -1.07 2.66
CA GLY A 8 15.14 -0.23 2.05
C GLY A 8 15.74 -0.86 0.79
N ASN A 9 15.95 -2.19 0.78
CA ASN A 9 16.44 -2.92 -0.39
C ASN A 9 15.37 -3.01 -1.49
N LEU A 10 14.08 -3.08 -1.12
CA LEU A 10 12.96 -3.03 -2.06
C LEU A 10 12.80 -1.62 -2.68
N ALA A 11 12.91 -0.57 -1.84
CA ALA A 11 12.77 0.83 -2.23
C ALA A 11 13.87 1.33 -3.19
N GLN A 12 14.98 0.60 -3.30
CA GLN A 12 16.06 0.91 -4.23
C GLN A 12 15.60 0.84 -5.70
N ASN A 13 14.55 0.07 -6.00
CA ASN A 13 13.88 0.05 -7.30
C ASN A 13 12.48 0.65 -7.20
N TYR A 14 12.38 1.96 -7.42
CA TYR A 14 11.13 2.71 -7.45
C TYR A 14 10.07 2.04 -8.36
N GLN A 15 10.50 1.56 -9.53
CA GLN A 15 9.66 0.91 -10.52
C GLN A 15 9.03 -0.41 -10.01
N ARG A 16 9.76 -1.19 -9.20
CA ARG A 16 9.22 -2.42 -8.58
C ARG A 16 8.23 -2.09 -7.47
N CYS A 17 8.48 -1.07 -6.66
CA CYS A 17 7.54 -0.64 -5.62
C CYS A 17 6.24 -0.10 -6.22
N PHE A 18 6.35 0.67 -7.31
CA PHE A 18 5.20 1.14 -8.05
C PHE A 18 4.42 -0.02 -8.68
N ALA A 19 5.11 -1.04 -9.21
CA ALA A 19 4.45 -2.24 -9.72
C ALA A 19 3.70 -3.01 -8.62
N ILE A 20 4.29 -3.18 -7.43
CA ILE A 20 3.63 -3.84 -6.28
C ILE A 20 2.39 -3.05 -5.84
N PHE A 21 2.51 -1.72 -5.75
CA PHE A 21 1.37 -0.85 -5.47
C PHE A 21 0.28 -1.00 -6.53
N GLY A 22 0.65 -0.97 -7.81
CA GLY A 22 -0.24 -1.18 -8.94
C GLY A 22 -0.95 -2.52 -8.91
N THR A 23 -0.23 -3.61 -8.60
CA THR A 23 -0.82 -4.95 -8.45
C THR A 23 -1.84 -4.98 -7.32
N GLY A 24 -1.55 -4.37 -6.16
CA GLY A 24 -2.50 -4.23 -5.06
C GLY A 24 -3.75 -3.45 -5.47
N LEU A 25 -3.58 -2.37 -6.24
CA LEU A 25 -4.68 -1.56 -6.76
C LEU A 25 -5.56 -2.35 -7.75
N THR A 26 -4.95 -3.14 -8.65
CA THR A 26 -5.67 -4.00 -9.60
C THR A 26 -6.48 -5.07 -8.87
N ILE A 27 -5.90 -5.73 -7.87
CA ILE A 27 -6.61 -6.73 -7.05
C ILE A 27 -7.80 -6.07 -6.34
N PHE A 28 -7.61 -4.87 -5.79
CA PHE A 28 -8.68 -4.11 -5.16
C PHE A 28 -9.81 -3.78 -6.15
N MET A 29 -9.47 -3.34 -7.37
CA MET A 29 -10.46 -3.04 -8.42
C MET A 29 -11.25 -4.29 -8.85
N ILE A 30 -10.59 -5.45 -8.95
CA ILE A 30 -11.27 -6.73 -9.19
C ILE A 30 -12.26 -7.04 -8.07
N GLY A 31 -11.87 -6.79 -6.81
CA GLY A 31 -12.76 -6.89 -5.65
C GLY A 31 -14.01 -6.01 -5.77
N ILE A 32 -13.86 -4.76 -6.24
CA ILE A 32 -15.01 -3.86 -6.48
C ILE A 32 -15.93 -4.44 -7.54
N GLY A 33 -15.36 -4.96 -8.63
CA GLY A 33 -16.13 -5.60 -9.71
C GLY A 33 -16.95 -6.78 -9.21
N LEU A 34 -16.35 -7.66 -8.39
CA LEU A 34 -17.05 -8.79 -7.77
C LEU A 34 -18.15 -8.32 -6.80
N PHE A 35 -17.88 -7.30 -6.00
CA PHE A 35 -18.85 -6.73 -5.07
C PHE A 35 -20.07 -6.14 -5.80
N TYR A 36 -19.84 -5.41 -6.90
CA TYR A 36 -20.92 -4.87 -7.71
C TYR A 36 -21.73 -5.97 -8.41
N LEU A 37 -21.06 -7.03 -8.88
CA LEU A 37 -21.74 -8.18 -9.46
C LEU A 37 -22.61 -8.92 -8.43
N SER A 38 -22.12 -9.04 -7.20
CA SER A 38 -22.88 -9.59 -6.07
C SER A 38 -24.16 -8.79 -5.82
N ALA A 39 -24.05 -7.46 -5.74
CA ALA A 39 -25.20 -6.58 -5.50
C ALA A 39 -26.31 -6.73 -6.56
N LYS A 40 -25.94 -6.99 -7.82
CA LYS A 40 -26.92 -7.27 -8.89
C LYS A 40 -27.68 -8.59 -8.75
N HIS A 41 -27.10 -9.59 -8.10
CA HIS A 41 -27.70 -10.92 -7.94
C HIS A 41 -28.39 -11.10 -6.58
N TYR A 42 -28.47 -10.04 -5.78
CA TYR A 42 -28.99 -10.08 -4.42
C TYR A 42 -30.44 -10.59 -4.34
N ASP A 43 -31.31 -10.11 -5.23
CA ASP A 43 -32.73 -10.52 -5.27
C ASP A 43 -32.95 -11.90 -5.88
N ALA A 44 -32.14 -12.28 -6.89
CA ALA A 44 -32.35 -13.52 -7.64
C ALA A 44 -31.71 -14.75 -6.97
N GLN A 45 -30.54 -14.58 -6.35
CA GLN A 45 -29.73 -15.67 -5.78
C GLN A 45 -28.97 -15.18 -4.53
N PRO A 46 -29.64 -15.05 -3.37
CA PRO A 46 -29.06 -14.42 -2.18
C PRO A 46 -27.83 -15.15 -1.65
N LEU A 47 -27.82 -16.50 -1.71
CA LEU A 47 -26.68 -17.31 -1.26
C LEU A 47 -25.42 -17.09 -2.11
N LEU A 48 -25.60 -16.93 -3.42
CA LEU A 48 -24.50 -16.67 -4.34
C LEU A 48 -23.96 -15.25 -4.15
N ALA A 49 -24.86 -14.28 -3.95
CA ALA A 49 -24.48 -12.92 -3.61
C ALA A 49 -23.63 -12.88 -2.32
N GLU A 50 -24.07 -13.50 -1.22
CA GLU A 50 -23.28 -13.55 0.02
C GLU A 50 -21.86 -14.13 -0.19
N LEU A 51 -21.74 -15.23 -0.92
CA LEU A 51 -20.44 -15.86 -1.20
C LEU A 51 -19.52 -14.92 -2.01
N LEU A 52 -20.05 -14.28 -3.06
CA LEU A 52 -19.28 -13.30 -3.84
C LEU A 52 -18.86 -12.10 -3.00
N THR A 53 -19.73 -11.67 -2.08
CA THR A 53 -19.45 -10.56 -1.17
C THR A 53 -18.30 -10.90 -0.23
N LEU A 54 -18.30 -12.10 0.34
CA LEU A 54 -17.19 -12.60 1.17
C LEU A 54 -15.87 -12.67 0.39
N ILE A 55 -15.91 -13.17 -0.85
CA ILE A 55 -14.72 -13.22 -1.72
C ILE A 55 -14.23 -11.79 -2.04
N ALA A 56 -15.14 -10.85 -2.31
CA ALA A 56 -14.80 -9.46 -2.57
C ALA A 56 -14.15 -8.79 -1.35
N ILE A 57 -14.66 -9.04 -0.15
CA ILE A 57 -14.06 -8.55 1.11
C ILE A 57 -12.63 -9.08 1.28
N LEU A 58 -12.42 -10.36 0.97
CA LEU A 58 -11.10 -10.99 1.05
C LEU A 58 -10.12 -10.34 0.04
N LEU A 59 -10.58 -10.10 -1.19
CA LEU A 59 -9.82 -9.38 -2.21
C LEU A 59 -9.52 -7.93 -1.80
N PHE A 60 -10.45 -7.25 -1.12
CA PHE A 60 -10.19 -5.92 -0.58
C PHE A 60 -9.11 -5.92 0.48
N ALA A 61 -9.16 -6.85 1.43
CA ALA A 61 -8.15 -6.97 2.48
C ALA A 61 -6.75 -7.21 1.88
N ILE A 62 -6.65 -8.11 0.90
CA ILE A 62 -5.38 -8.41 0.21
C ILE A 62 -4.92 -7.21 -0.63
N GLY A 63 -5.82 -6.61 -1.42
CA GLY A 63 -5.51 -5.46 -2.27
C GLY A 63 -5.02 -4.25 -1.48
N ILE A 64 -5.74 -3.90 -0.40
CA ILE A 64 -5.35 -2.82 0.53
C ILE A 64 -4.03 -3.16 1.21
N GLY A 65 -3.86 -4.37 1.73
CA GLY A 65 -2.62 -4.78 2.37
C GLY A 65 -1.41 -4.65 1.43
N THR A 66 -1.55 -5.12 0.20
CA THR A 66 -0.50 -5.05 -0.82
C THR A 66 -0.21 -3.61 -1.24
N ALA A 67 -1.26 -2.79 -1.43
CA ALA A 67 -1.13 -1.37 -1.76
C ALA A 67 -0.46 -0.57 -0.63
N LEU A 68 -0.81 -0.85 0.63
CA LEU A 68 -0.16 -0.24 1.79
C LEU A 68 1.33 -0.59 1.84
N VAL A 69 1.70 -1.85 1.60
CA VAL A 69 3.11 -2.27 1.55
C VAL A 69 3.85 -1.54 0.42
N GLY A 70 3.27 -1.44 -0.77
CA GLY A 70 3.83 -0.69 -1.89
C GLY A 70 3.99 0.81 -1.58
N TYR A 71 2.98 1.42 -0.98
CA TYR A 71 3.00 2.84 -0.60
C TYR A 71 4.01 3.13 0.51
N LEU A 72 4.10 2.29 1.54
CA LEU A 72 5.11 2.41 2.58
C LEU A 72 6.52 2.30 1.99
N SER A 73 6.73 1.38 1.03
CA SER A 73 8.02 1.23 0.38
C SER A 73 8.41 2.46 -0.45
N LEU A 74 7.47 3.08 -1.16
CA LEU A 74 7.68 4.33 -1.90
C LEU A 74 7.99 5.52 -0.97
N THR A 75 7.28 5.60 0.16
CA THR A 75 7.40 6.73 1.08
C THR A 75 8.60 6.57 2.02
N TYR A 76 9.22 5.38 2.09
CA TYR A 76 10.35 5.09 2.97
C TYR A 76 11.52 6.06 2.78
N TYR A 77 11.92 6.34 1.54
CA TYR A 77 13.01 7.26 1.24
C TYR A 77 12.68 8.71 1.61
N ARG A 78 11.41 9.13 1.40
CA ARG A 78 10.92 10.45 1.82
C ARG A 78 10.91 10.60 3.34
N TRP A 79 10.42 9.60 4.07
CA TRP A 79 10.45 9.60 5.55
C TRP A 79 11.87 9.58 6.09
N TYR A 80 12.78 8.82 5.47
CA TYR A 80 14.19 8.79 5.85
C TYR A 80 14.87 10.16 5.69
N ILE A 81 14.66 10.84 4.55
CA ILE A 81 15.18 12.21 4.34
C ILE A 81 14.53 13.20 5.31
N PHE A 82 13.23 13.10 5.54
CA PHE A 82 12.49 14.02 6.41
C PHE A 82 12.93 13.89 7.88
N PHE A 83 13.14 12.66 8.37
CA PHE A 83 13.67 12.43 9.72
C PHE A 83 15.16 12.74 9.85
N LYS A 84 15.96 12.50 8.80
CA LYS A 84 17.39 12.89 8.79
C LYS A 84 17.56 14.41 8.83
N LYS A 85 16.71 15.17 8.14
CA LYS A 85 16.73 16.65 8.19
C LYS A 85 16.37 17.23 9.56
N ARG A 86 15.70 16.48 10.44
CA ARG A 86 15.44 16.94 11.82
C ARG A 86 16.64 16.81 12.77
N LYS A 87 17.77 16.24 12.34
CA LYS A 87 18.98 16.14 13.17
C LYS A 87 20.06 17.19 12.86
N THR A 88 19.90 18.00 11.82
CA THR A 88 20.84 19.09 11.50
C THR A 88 20.05 20.34 11.17
N SER A 89 19.58 21.03 12.21
CA SER A 89 19.28 22.45 12.10
C SER A 89 20.60 23.20 11.88
N PRO A 90 20.79 23.91 10.77
CA PRO A 90 22.03 24.62 10.42
C PRO A 90 22.13 25.93 11.21
N ARG A 91 22.03 25.86 12.54
CA ARG A 91 22.19 27.02 13.45
C ARG A 91 23.40 26.94 14.37
N ASP A 92 24.08 25.79 14.45
CA ASP A 92 25.29 25.59 15.28
C ASP A 92 26.62 25.75 14.50
N GLN A 93 26.61 26.34 13.31
CA GLN A 93 27.85 26.62 12.55
C GLN A 93 28.30 28.09 12.62
N ASN A 94 27.54 28.99 13.25
CA ASN A 94 27.92 30.40 13.42
C ASN A 94 28.67 30.69 14.73
N ASP A 95 28.84 29.70 15.62
CA ASP A 95 29.47 29.89 16.93
C ASP A 95 30.93 29.36 16.99
N GLN A 96 31.52 29.01 15.85
CA GLN A 96 32.94 28.65 15.75
C GLN A 96 33.72 29.63 14.87
N GLN A 97 33.44 30.93 15.09
CA GLN A 97 34.41 31.99 14.81
C GLN A 97 35.69 31.78 15.61
#